data_AF-A0A933SXT0-F1
#
_entry.id   AF-A0A933SXT0-F1
#
_cell.length_a   1.000
_cell.length_b   1.000
_cell.length_c   1.000
_cell.angle_alpha   90.00
_cell.angle_beta   90.00
_cell.angle_gamma   90.00
#
_symmetry.space_group_name_H-M   'P 1'
#
loop_
_entity.id
_entity.type
_entity.pdbx_description
1 polymer ?
#
loop_
_entity_poly.entity_id
_entity_poly.type
_entity_poly.pdbx_seq_one_letter_code
_entity_poly.pdbx_strand_id
1 'polypeptide(L)' 'MTQLLNHFIPRVVIAGLKGGCGKTILTLGLIAFYRQKGLNIVPFKKGPDYIDAGWLSCAAGRPCYNL' A
#
# COMPACT_ATOMS: atom_id res chain seq x y z
N MET A 1 -19.28 -11.78 25.17
CA MET A 1 -18.37 -10.65 25.41
C MET A 1 -17.31 -10.62 24.31
N THR A 2 -17.71 -10.25 23.09
CA THR A 2 -16.84 -9.77 22.00
C THR A 2 -17.80 -9.41 20.88
N GLN A 3 -18.11 -8.11 20.74
CA GLN A 3 -18.70 -7.61 19.51
C GLN A 3 -17.81 -8.08 18.36
N LEU A 4 -18.40 -8.74 17.37
CA LEU A 4 -17.86 -8.81 16.02
C LEU A 4 -17.75 -7.37 15.52
N LEU A 5 -16.67 -6.68 15.88
CA LEU A 5 -16.37 -5.36 15.35
C LEU A 5 -16.15 -5.56 13.86
N ASN A 6 -17.10 -5.09 13.07
CA ASN A 6 -16.89 -4.80 11.66
C ASN A 6 -15.68 -3.86 11.58
N HIS A 7 -14.48 -4.42 11.43
CA HIS A 7 -13.27 -3.65 11.25
C HIS A 7 -13.32 -3.05 9.85
N PHE A 8 -13.86 -1.83 9.77
CA PHE A 8 -13.79 -1.04 8.56
C PHE A 8 -12.32 -0.68 8.32
N ILE A 9 -11.71 -1.37 7.36
CA ILE A 9 -10.33 -1.12 6.91
C ILE A 9 -10.44 -0.36 5.59
N PRO A 10 -10.18 0.97 5.57
CA PRO A 10 -10.22 1.76 4.34
C PRO A 10 -9.23 1.21 3.31
N ARG A 11 -9.63 1.20 2.04
CA ARG A 11 -8.81 0.76 0.91
C ARG A 11 -8.74 1.88 -0.12
N VAL A 12 -7.53 2.18 -0.58
CA VAL A 12 -7.27 3.16 -1.64
C VAL A 12 -6.55 2.43 -2.76
N VAL A 13 -7.04 2.57 -3.99
CA VAL A 13 -6.40 2.03 -5.18
C VAL A 13 -5.77 3.17 -5.97
N ILE A 14 -4.47 3.05 -6.23
CA ILE A 14 -3.74 3.97 -7.10
C ILE A 14 -3.58 3.31 -8.47
N ALA A 15 -4.26 3.86 -9.48
CA ALA A 15 -4.24 3.37 -10.86
C ALA A 15 -3.77 4.49 -11.81
N GLY A 16 -3.48 4.13 -13.06
CA GLY A 16 -3.03 5.07 -14.08
C GLY A 16 -3.01 4.42 -15.45
N LEU A 17 -3.12 5.23 -16.49
CA LEU A 17 -3.46 4.79 -17.85
C LEU A 17 -2.36 3.96 -18.56
N LYS A 18 -1.12 4.05 -18.09
CA LYS A 18 0.03 3.34 -18.69
C LYS A 18 1.16 3.07 -17.70
N GLY A 19 2.18 2.32 -18.13
CA GLY A 19 3.48 2.25 -17.44
C GLY A 19 4.16 3.61 -17.36
N GLY A 20 4.95 3.86 -16.32
CA GLY A 20 5.74 5.10 -16.17
C GLY A 20 4.98 6.36 -15.75
N CYS A 21 3.67 6.31 -15.48
CA CYS A 21 2.89 7.50 -15.03
C CYS A 21 3.06 7.87 -13.54
N GLY A 22 4.05 7.31 -12.84
CA GLY A 22 4.37 7.70 -11.46
C GLY A 22 3.53 7.05 -10.35
N LYS A 23 2.67 6.06 -10.65
CA LYS A 23 1.84 5.35 -9.65
C LYS A 23 2.63 4.87 -8.43
N THR A 24 3.76 4.20 -8.67
CA THR A 24 4.61 3.66 -7.60
C THR A 24 5.16 4.79 -6.73
N ILE A 25 5.71 5.84 -7.34
CA ILE A 25 6.26 7.00 -6.61
C ILE A 25 5.19 7.69 -5.76
N LEU A 26 4.00 7.95 -6.34
CA LEU A 26 2.88 8.52 -5.59
C LEU A 26 2.47 7.63 -4.42
N THR A 27 2.39 6.32 -4.65
CA THR A 27 2.02 5.34 -3.62
C THR A 27 3.04 5.31 -2.48
N LEU A 28 4.34 5.33 -2.79
CA LEU A 28 5.41 5.39 -1.79
C LEU A 28 5.30 6.65 -0.92
N GLY A 29 5.04 7.81 -1.53
CA GLY A 29 4.84 9.07 -0.81
C GLY A 29 3.65 9.02 0.14
N LEU A 30 2.52 8.48 -0.29
CA LEU A 30 1.32 8.32 0.54
C LEU A 30 1.58 7.35 1.71
N ILE A 31 2.19 6.20 1.44
CA ILE A 31 2.54 5.23 2.49
C ILE A 31 3.47 5.86 3.53
N ALA A 32 4.55 6.51 3.08
CA ALA A 32 5.51 7.16 3.97
C ALA A 32 4.85 8.24 4.83
N PHE A 33 4.00 9.09 4.23
CA PHE A 33 3.25 10.12 4.94
C PHE A 33 2.34 9.53 6.02
N TYR A 34 1.50 8.55 5.68
CA TYR A 34 0.58 7.95 6.65
C TYR A 34 1.30 7.14 7.73
N ARG A 35 2.40 6.47 7.39
CA ARG A 35 3.25 5.81 8.38
C ARG A 35 3.86 6.82 9.34
N GLN A 36 4.32 7.99 8.87
CA GLN A 36 4.82 9.06 9.75
C GLN A 36 3.71 9.59 10.67
N LYS A 37 2.45 9.52 10.26
CA LYS A 37 1.27 9.82 11.10
C LYS A 37 0.88 8.68 12.05
N GLY A 38 1.66 7.60 12.12
CA GLY A 38 1.42 6.46 13.02
C GLY A 38 0.38 5.45 12.50
N LEU A 39 -0.05 5.55 11.24
CA LEU A 39 -1.00 4.60 10.68
C LEU A 39 -0.32 3.32 10.21
N ASN A 40 -1.05 2.21 10.40
CA ASN A 40 -0.62 0.91 9.93
C ASN A 40 -1.10 0.68 8.49
N ILE A 41 -0.19 0.78 7.54
CA ILE A 41 -0.48 0.57 6.12
C ILE A 41 0.01 -0.81 5.68
N VAL A 42 -0.86 -1.56 4.99
CA VAL A 42 -0.51 -2.84 4.33
C VAL A 42 -0.56 -2.62 2.82
N PRO A 43 0.58 -2.63 2.13
CA PRO A 43 0.61 -2.39 0.70
C PRO A 43 0.24 -3.66 -0.08
N PHE A 44 -0.40 -3.44 -1.23
CA PHE A 44 -0.68 -4.46 -2.23
C PHE A 44 -0.23 -3.95 -3.59
N LYS A 45 0.26 -4.86 -4.44
CA LYS A 45 0.63 -4.57 -5.83
C LYS A 45 -0.04 -5.55 -6.78
N LYS A 46 -0.20 -5.12 -8.03
CA LYS A 46 -0.70 -5.97 -9.11
C LYS A 46 0.43 -6.35 -10.06
N GLY A 47 0.45 -7.61 -10.50
CA GLY A 47 1.42 -8.12 -11.46
C GLY A 47 2.50 -9.00 -10.81
N PRO A 48 3.35 -9.67 -11.59
CA PRO A 48 4.38 -10.58 -11.07
C PRO A 48 5.65 -9.87 -10.58
N ASP A 49 5.90 -8.62 -10.99
CA ASP A 49 7.17 -7.91 -10.75
C ASP A 49 7.45 -7.71 -9.26
N TYR A 50 8.66 -8.07 -8.82
CA TYR A 50 9.05 -8.04 -7.41
C TYR A 50 9.65 -6.70 -6.97
N ILE A 51 10.12 -5.87 -7.91
CA ILE A 51 10.76 -4.58 -7.59
C ILE A 51 9.78 -3.65 -6.85
N ASP A 52 8.55 -3.50 -7.38
CA ASP A 52 7.52 -2.68 -6.73
C ASP A 52 7.18 -3.18 -5.33
N ALA A 53 7.08 -4.50 -5.13
CA ALA A 53 6.81 -5.06 -3.81
C ALA A 53 7.90 -4.72 -2.79
N GLY A 54 9.17 -4.72 -3.20
CA GLY A 54 10.29 -4.32 -2.34
C GLY A 54 10.18 -2.87 -1.88
N TRP A 55 9.97 -1.94 -2.82
CA TRP A 55 9.83 -0.52 -2.50
C TRP A 55 8.63 -0.24 -1.60
N LEU A 56 7.47 -0.82 -1.92
CA LEU A 56 6.25 -0.65 -1.13
C LEU A 56 6.41 -1.22 0.27
N SER A 57 7.08 -2.38 0.41
CA SER A 57 7.36 -2.98 1.71
C SER A 57 8.26 -2.08 2.57
N CYS A 58 9.30 -1.52 1.97
CA CYS A 58 10.23 -0.60 2.62
C CYS A 58 9.51 0.66 3.12
N ALA A 59 8.67 1.28 2.28
CA ALA A 59 7.89 2.45 2.68
C ALA A 59 6.94 2.13 3.85
N ALA A 60 6.24 0.99 3.79
CA ALA A 60 5.27 0.59 4.80
C ALA A 60 5.89 0.05 6.09
N GLY A 61 7.15 -0.39 6.06
CA GLY A 61 7.76 -1.16 7.14
C GLY A 61 7.06 -2.51 7.38
N ARG A 62 6.40 -3.06 6.35
CA ARG A 62 5.60 -4.29 6.39
C ARG A 62 5.66 -4.99 5.04
N PRO A 63 5.38 -6.31 4.96
CA PRO A 63 5.35 -7.00 3.68
C PRO A 63 4.28 -6.42 2.74
N CYS A 64 4.63 -6.31 1.45
CA CYS A 64 3.70 -6.07 0.36
C CYS A 64 3.20 -7.41 -0.20
N TYR A 65 1.91 -7.48 -0.49
CA TYR A 65 1.27 -8.67 -1.05
C TYR A 65 0.82 -8.45 -2.49
N ASN A 66 0.58 -9.53 -3.21
CA ASN A 66 -0.12 -9.46 -4.49
C ASN A 66 -1.62 -9.35 -4.27
N LEU A 67 -2.28 -8.56 -5.13
CA LEU A 67 -3.73 -8.43 -5.19
C LEU A 67 -4.34 -9.43 -6.18
#